data_AF-A0A5B0WZE4-F1
#
_entry.id   AF-A0A5B0WZE4-F1
#
_cell.length_a   1.000
_cell.length_b   1.000
_cell.length_c   1.000
_cell.angle_alpha   90.00
_cell.angle_beta   90.00
_cell.angle_gamma   90.00
#
_symmetry.space_group_name_H-M   'P 1'
#
loop_
_entity.id
_entity.type
_entity.pdbx_description
1 polymer ?
#
loop_
_entity_poly.entity_id
_entity_poly.type
_entity_poly.pdbx_seq_one_letter_code
_entity_poly.pdbx_strand_id
1 'polypeptide(L)'
;MIVLRSITTALFALCIALPALAQEVRYISDEVFVVLHTGPGKEYRWAAKLTPGTRLTVARTSSDGKWAEVTTSRGTTGWVTTEFLTSTAPAQVRLPNAEARAEQLAARNAELTAAMAALETEKTELLTTATSTGSELDSVAKELADLKKISGKAVQLDTDNRRLVQEAEKLRDDVGMLQAENARLQDKLQSEDFLNGALAVLLGVIITLVVPRLWPKRRKSSSWA
;
A
#
# COMPACT_ATOMS: atom_id res chain seq x y z
N MET A 1 -12.40 6.72 75.84
CA MET A 1 -11.70 8.03 75.92
C MET A 1 -10.18 7.92 76.11
N ILE A 2 -9.64 6.82 76.65
CA ILE A 2 -8.20 6.66 76.89
C ILE A 2 -7.44 6.28 75.60
N VAL A 3 -8.04 5.41 74.77
CA VAL A 3 -7.42 4.91 73.51
C VAL A 3 -7.26 6.02 72.45
N LEU A 4 -8.17 7.00 72.40
CA LEU A 4 -8.10 8.10 71.43
C LEU A 4 -7.06 9.18 71.83
N ARG A 5 -6.72 9.27 73.13
CA ARG A 5 -5.67 10.17 73.65
C ARG A 5 -4.28 9.57 73.48
N SER A 6 -4.14 8.24 73.52
CA SER A 6 -2.87 7.56 73.24
C SER A 6 -2.52 7.50 71.75
N ILE A 7 -3.51 7.50 70.85
CA ILE A 7 -3.28 7.58 69.39
C ILE A 7 -2.80 8.98 68.99
N THR A 8 -3.34 10.04 69.61
CA THR A 8 -2.95 11.43 69.31
C THR A 8 -1.56 11.79 69.84
N THR A 9 -1.15 11.27 71.00
CA THR A 9 0.23 11.45 71.49
C THR A 9 1.25 10.65 70.70
N ALA A 10 0.89 9.44 70.22
CA ALA A 10 1.75 8.66 69.32
C ALA A 10 1.93 9.35 67.96
N LEU A 11 0.89 9.98 67.42
CA LEU A 11 0.95 10.74 66.16
C LEU A 11 1.78 12.03 66.28
N PHE A 12 1.74 12.70 67.44
CA PHE A 12 2.54 13.90 67.71
C PHE A 12 4.02 13.58 67.96
N ALA A 13 4.33 12.44 68.59
CA ALA A 13 5.71 11.97 68.78
C ALA A 13 6.37 11.52 67.45
N LEU A 14 5.60 10.97 66.51
CA LEU A 14 6.08 10.58 65.18
C LEU A 14 6.42 11.80 64.30
N CYS A 15 5.78 12.95 64.52
CA CYS A 15 6.05 14.18 63.77
C CYS A 15 7.33 14.93 64.23
N ILE A 16 7.82 14.67 65.45
CA ILE A 16 9.02 15.34 66.00
C ILE A 16 10.32 14.56 65.68
N ALA A 17 10.20 13.31 65.25
CA ALA A 17 11.33 12.41 64.97
C ALA A 17 11.86 12.45 63.52
N LEU A 18 11.54 13.50 62.75
CA LEU A 18 12.18 13.77 61.47
C LEU A 18 13.21 14.90 61.63
N PRO A 19 14.42 14.66 62.18
CA PRO A 19 15.52 15.47 61.73
C PRO A 19 15.71 15.08 60.27
N ALA A 20 15.28 15.97 59.38
CA ALA A 20 15.71 15.95 58.00
C ALA A 20 17.23 15.72 58.01
N LEU A 21 17.66 14.52 57.64
CA LEU A 21 19.00 14.29 57.11
C LEU A 21 19.03 14.96 55.73
N ALA A 22 18.83 16.27 55.70
CA ALA A 22 19.29 17.10 54.62
C ALA A 22 20.82 17.05 54.73
N GLN A 23 21.42 16.05 54.12
CA GLN A 23 22.83 16.12 53.75
C GLN A 23 22.93 17.33 52.83
N GLU A 24 23.30 18.46 53.42
CA GLU A 24 23.65 19.64 52.67
C GLU A 24 24.91 19.27 51.89
N VAL A 25 24.73 18.88 50.64
CA VAL A 25 25.83 18.57 49.73
C VAL A 25 26.53 19.90 49.48
N ARG A 26 27.59 20.13 50.25
CA ARG A 26 28.47 21.29 50.09
C ARG A 26 29.63 20.87 49.21
N TYR A 27 29.87 21.66 48.17
CA TYR A 27 31.01 21.48 47.29
C TYR A 27 32.14 22.42 47.74
N ILE A 28 33.38 21.93 47.66
CA ILE A 28 34.56 22.79 47.84
C ILE A 28 34.67 23.64 46.57
N SER A 29 34.87 24.95 46.73
CA SER A 29 35.07 25.84 45.59
C SER A 29 36.36 25.46 44.85
N ASP A 30 36.22 25.22 43.55
CA ASP A 30 37.30 24.87 42.62
C ASP A 30 38.24 26.04 42.28
N GLU A 31 38.13 27.18 42.97
CA GLU A 31 38.91 28.39 42.70
C GLU A 31 40.36 28.26 43.23
N VAL A 32 41.12 27.38 42.59
CA VAL A 32 42.58 27.28 42.75
C VAL A 32 43.22 28.31 41.85
N PHE A 33 44.06 29.19 42.38
CA PHE A 33 44.82 30.16 41.59
C PHE A 33 46.31 29.99 41.77
N VAL A 34 47.05 30.35 40.74
CA VAL A 34 48.51 30.40 40.76
C VAL A 34 48.94 31.86 40.74
N VAL A 35 49.98 32.20 41.49
CA VAL A 35 50.49 33.57 41.55
C VAL A 35 51.65 33.72 40.56
N LEU A 36 51.63 34.81 39.81
CA LEU A 36 52.74 35.26 39.01
C LEU A 36 53.63 36.16 39.87
N HIS A 37 54.92 35.85 39.97
CA HIS A 37 55.90 36.62 40.74
C HIS A 37 56.71 37.55 39.84
N THR A 38 57.30 38.60 40.42
CA THR A 38 58.17 39.54 39.68
C THR A 38 59.58 38.99 39.41
N GLY A 39 59.99 37.91 40.09
CA GLY A 39 61.27 37.22 39.92
C GLY A 39 61.17 35.72 40.21
N PRO A 40 62.23 34.95 39.92
CA PRO A 40 62.22 33.49 40.04
C PRO A 40 62.32 33.04 41.51
N GLY A 41 61.20 33.08 42.23
CA GLY A 41 61.13 32.71 43.65
C GLY A 41 59.81 33.12 44.30
N LYS A 42 59.48 32.51 45.43
CA LYS A 42 58.24 32.83 46.19
C LYS A 42 58.38 34.13 46.99
N GLU A 43 59.61 34.53 47.28
CA GLU A 43 60.01 35.74 47.99
C GLU A 43 59.79 37.01 47.17
N TYR A 44 59.67 36.90 45.85
CA TYR A 44 59.42 38.05 44.98
C TYR A 44 57.96 38.50 45.05
N ARG A 45 57.74 39.82 44.89
CA ARG A 45 56.42 40.44 44.93
C ARG A 45 55.48 39.82 43.89
N TRP A 46 54.21 39.68 44.25
CA TRP A 46 53.14 39.25 43.35
C TRP A 46 52.93 40.27 42.23
N ALA A 47 53.01 39.81 40.99
CA ALA A 47 52.74 40.57 39.78
C ALA A 47 51.26 40.44 39.36
N ALA A 48 50.68 39.23 39.42
CA ALA A 48 49.30 38.96 39.02
C ALA A 48 48.76 37.63 39.60
N LYS A 49 47.43 37.50 39.65
CA LYS A 49 46.70 36.23 39.91
C LYS A 49 46.40 35.54 38.57
N LEU A 50 46.72 34.26 38.46
CA LEU A 50 46.44 33.41 37.30
C LEU A 50 45.37 32.39 37.66
N THR A 51 44.31 32.31 36.86
CA THR A 51 43.31 31.24 36.98
C THR A 51 43.71 30.05 36.10
N PRO A 52 43.30 28.82 36.46
CA PRO A 52 43.55 27.65 35.64
C PRO A 52 42.98 27.84 34.23
N GLY A 53 43.73 27.40 33.21
CA GLY A 53 43.34 27.58 31.81
C GLY A 53 43.72 28.94 31.20
N THR A 54 44.33 29.84 31.98
CA THR A 54 44.95 31.05 31.43
C THR A 54 46.02 30.65 30.42
N ARG A 55 45.93 31.15 29.18
CA ARG A 55 46.96 30.93 28.16
C ARG A 55 48.18 31.78 28.46
N LEU A 56 49.34 31.13 28.46
CA LEU A 56 50.64 31.72 28.78
C LEU A 56 51.63 31.42 27.65
N THR A 57 52.48 32.37 27.34
CA THR A 57 53.64 32.16 26.46
C THR A 57 54.89 32.11 27.32
N VAL A 58 55.62 31.00 27.26
CA VAL A 58 56.87 30.82 28.02
C VAL A 58 58.01 31.48 27.25
N ALA A 59 58.74 32.39 27.91
CA ALA A 59 59.89 33.09 27.32
C ALA A 59 61.21 32.39 27.65
N ARG A 60 61.46 32.11 28.94
CA ARG A 60 62.69 31.45 29.41
C ARG A 60 62.46 30.72 30.73
N THR A 61 63.38 29.83 31.08
CA THR A 61 63.41 29.12 32.35
C THR A 61 64.56 29.62 33.21
N SER A 62 64.39 29.60 34.53
CA SER A 62 65.42 29.89 35.52
C SER A 62 66.54 28.85 35.46
N SER A 63 67.73 29.20 35.94
CA SER A 63 68.91 28.32 35.94
C SER A 63 68.71 27.01 36.70
N ASP A 64 67.80 27.01 37.68
CA ASP A 64 67.44 25.83 38.48
C ASP A 64 66.29 24.99 37.88
N GLY A 65 65.69 25.44 36.77
CA GLY A 65 64.61 24.74 36.07
C GLY A 65 63.23 24.81 36.76
N LYS A 66 63.14 25.39 37.97
CA LYS A 66 61.92 25.37 38.80
C LYS A 66 60.95 26.50 38.47
N TRP A 67 61.44 27.57 37.87
CA TRP A 67 60.67 28.76 37.52
C TRP A 67 60.77 29.05 36.03
N ALA A 68 59.67 29.50 35.44
CA ALA A 68 59.60 29.95 34.07
C ALA A 68 59.05 31.38 34.01
N GLU A 69 59.69 32.21 33.20
CA GLU A 69 59.19 33.52 32.84
C GLU A 69 58.13 33.36 31.76
N VAL A 70 56.94 33.85 32.04
CA VAL A 70 55.77 33.74 31.19
C VAL A 70 55.14 35.10 30.93
N THR A 71 54.57 35.26 29.76
CA THR A 71 53.77 36.42 29.39
C THR A 71 52.32 36.01 29.21
N THR A 72 51.44 36.70 29.91
CA THR A 72 49.98 36.53 29.79
C THR A 72 49.46 37.20 28.51
N SER A 73 48.28 36.80 28.03
CA SER A 73 47.62 37.45 26.89
C SER A 73 47.33 38.95 27.09
N ARG A 74 47.32 39.42 28.34
CA ARG A 74 47.16 40.83 28.70
C ARG A 74 48.48 41.61 28.69
N GLY A 75 49.59 40.98 28.30
CA GLY A 75 50.92 41.61 28.24
C GLY A 75 51.66 41.69 29.57
N THR A 76 51.12 41.12 30.66
CA THR A 76 51.84 41.05 31.95
C THR A 76 52.85 39.91 31.92
N THR A 77 54.11 40.24 32.19
CA THR A 77 55.24 39.30 32.29
C THR A 77 55.61 39.05 33.74
N GLY A 78 55.99 37.83 34.06
CA GLY A 78 56.53 37.46 35.37
C GLY A 78 56.89 35.98 35.44
N TRP A 79 57.20 35.50 36.64
CA TRP A 79 57.72 34.17 36.90
C TRP A 79 56.69 33.28 37.61
N VAL A 80 56.55 32.05 37.13
CA VAL A 80 55.66 31.03 37.70
C VAL A 80 56.39 29.70 37.80
N THR A 81 56.01 28.83 38.73
CA THR A 81 56.62 27.50 38.86
C THR A 81 56.27 26.61 37.68
N THR A 82 57.27 25.87 37.18
CA THR A 82 57.14 25.02 35.99
C THR A 82 56.15 23.86 36.19
N GLU A 83 55.95 23.40 37.43
CA GLU A 83 54.99 22.34 37.78
C GLU A 83 53.53 22.67 37.44
N PHE A 84 53.17 23.95 37.40
CA PHE A 84 51.82 24.39 37.03
C PHE A 84 51.64 24.63 35.53
N LEU A 85 52.74 24.55 34.75
CA LEU A 85 52.69 24.69 33.31
C LEU A 85 52.44 23.34 32.66
N THR A 86 51.34 23.24 31.91
CA THR A 86 51.02 22.07 31.11
C THR A 86 50.76 22.48 29.66
N SER A 87 51.15 21.61 28.72
CA SER A 87 50.89 21.79 27.29
C SER A 87 49.44 21.45 26.92
N THR A 88 48.72 20.72 27.77
CA THR A 88 47.33 20.32 27.55
C THR A 88 46.35 21.23 28.27
N ALA A 89 45.23 21.58 27.63
CA ALA A 89 44.20 22.38 28.27
C ALA A 89 43.64 21.66 29.54
N PRO A 90 43.49 22.37 30.67
CA PRO A 90 42.97 21.78 31.91
C PRO A 90 41.55 21.21 31.77
N ALA A 91 41.19 20.31 32.68
CA ALA A 91 39.88 19.65 32.71
C ALA A 91 38.72 20.66 32.76
N GLN A 92 38.85 21.74 33.53
CA GLN A 92 37.87 22.84 33.60
C GLN A 92 37.58 23.50 32.24
N VAL A 93 38.56 23.51 31.32
CA VAL A 93 38.36 24.03 29.95
C VAL A 93 37.83 22.94 29.01
N ARG A 94 38.24 21.69 29.21
CA ARG A 94 37.85 20.56 28.34
C ARG A 94 36.45 20.05 28.61
N LEU A 95 36.00 20.05 29.87
CA LEU A 95 34.73 19.47 30.30
C LEU A 95 33.52 20.17 29.66
N PRO A 96 33.38 21.52 29.70
CA PRO A 96 32.26 22.19 29.04
C PRO A 96 32.24 21.94 27.52
N ASN A 97 33.41 21.88 26.90
CA ASN A 97 33.54 21.56 25.47
C ASN A 97 33.20 20.09 25.15
N ALA A 98 33.41 19.16 26.09
CA ALA A 98 33.06 17.76 25.93
C ALA A 98 31.55 17.56 26.14
N GLU A 99 30.97 18.21 27.15
CA GLU A 99 29.53 18.23 27.41
C GLU A 99 28.75 18.82 26.23
N ALA A 100 29.17 19.99 25.71
CA ALA A 100 28.54 20.59 24.54
C ALA A 100 28.61 19.68 23.29
N ARG A 101 29.74 18.97 23.09
CA ARG A 101 29.84 17.99 22.01
C ARG A 101 28.96 16.76 22.24
N ALA A 102 28.85 16.29 23.48
CA ALA A 102 27.98 15.16 23.82
C ALA A 102 26.51 15.51 23.60
N GLU A 103 26.07 16.71 23.99
CA GLU A 103 24.73 17.22 23.70
C GLU A 103 24.49 17.35 22.19
N GLN A 104 25.44 17.92 21.45
CA GLN A 104 25.32 18.02 19.99
C GLN A 104 25.22 16.64 19.32
N LEU A 105 26.01 15.67 19.76
CA LEU A 105 25.97 14.30 19.25
C LEU A 105 24.67 13.60 19.63
N ALA A 106 24.18 13.80 20.85
CA ALA A 106 22.88 13.28 21.28
C ALA A 106 21.73 13.85 20.42
N ALA A 107 21.74 15.16 20.16
CA ALA A 107 20.75 15.81 19.29
C ALA A 107 20.81 15.26 17.85
N ARG A 108 22.01 15.13 17.27
CA ARG A 108 22.17 14.53 15.93
C ARG A 108 21.73 13.07 15.87
N ASN A 109 22.04 12.27 16.90
CA ASN A 109 21.58 10.90 16.96
C ASN A 109 20.06 10.81 17.04
N ALA A 110 19.42 11.67 17.85
CA ALA A 110 17.97 11.75 17.91
C ALA A 110 17.37 12.11 16.53
N GLU A 111 17.92 13.11 15.85
CA GLU A 111 17.51 13.51 14.49
C GLU A 111 17.69 12.37 13.48
N LEU A 112 18.84 11.70 13.47
CA LEU A 112 19.11 10.57 12.59
C LEU A 112 18.16 9.41 12.86
N THR A 113 17.88 9.09 14.13
CA THR A 113 16.91 8.03 14.46
C THR A 113 15.50 8.38 14.01
N ALA A 114 15.09 9.64 14.13
CA ALA A 114 13.80 10.11 13.63
C ALA A 114 13.73 10.06 12.10
N ALA A 115 14.80 10.46 11.40
CA ALA A 115 14.89 10.38 9.95
C ALA A 115 14.84 8.92 9.45
N MET A 116 15.53 8.00 10.12
CA MET A 116 15.47 6.57 9.79
C MET A 116 14.06 6.00 9.98
N ALA A 117 13.37 6.36 11.06
CA ALA A 117 12.00 5.93 11.28
C ALA A 117 11.05 6.46 10.19
N ALA A 118 11.18 7.75 9.82
CA ALA A 118 10.41 8.34 8.73
C ALA A 118 10.68 7.66 7.38
N LEU A 119 11.94 7.36 7.08
CA LEU A 119 12.32 6.69 5.83
C LEU A 119 11.78 5.26 5.73
N GLU A 120 11.77 4.51 6.83
CA GLU A 120 11.14 3.19 6.85
C GLU A 120 9.62 3.30 6.65
N THR A 121 8.95 4.29 7.24
CA THR A 121 7.52 4.49 6.99
C THR A 121 7.22 4.82 5.53
N GLU A 122 7.97 5.74 4.92
CA GLU A 122 7.84 6.10 3.51
C GLU A 122 8.09 4.89 2.59
N LYS A 123 9.12 4.10 2.88
CA LYS A 123 9.41 2.86 2.14
C LYS A 123 8.26 1.86 2.23
N THR A 124 7.66 1.68 3.41
CA THR A 124 6.51 0.77 3.54
C THR A 124 5.30 1.28 2.76
N GLU A 125 5.04 2.59 2.75
CA GLU A 125 3.95 3.20 1.98
C GLU A 125 4.18 3.13 0.46
N LEU A 126 5.42 3.32 0.01
CA LEU A 126 5.77 3.15 -1.39
C LEU A 126 5.63 1.69 -1.84
N LEU A 127 6.00 0.73 -0.99
CA LEU A 127 5.83 -0.69 -1.29
C LEU A 127 4.35 -1.11 -1.37
N THR A 128 3.50 -0.60 -0.47
CA THR A 128 2.06 -0.87 -0.53
C THR A 128 1.45 -0.27 -1.78
N THR A 129 1.81 0.97 -2.12
CA THR A 129 1.34 1.65 -3.34
C THR A 129 1.80 0.96 -4.62
N ALA A 130 3.06 0.51 -4.67
CA ALA A 130 3.58 -0.25 -5.81
C ALA A 130 2.84 -1.58 -5.98
N THR A 131 2.53 -2.26 -4.88
CA THR A 131 1.79 -3.54 -4.90
C THR A 131 0.33 -3.35 -5.31
N SER A 132 -0.34 -2.31 -4.82
CA SER A 132 -1.72 -2.00 -5.22
C SER A 132 -1.80 -1.62 -6.70
N THR A 133 -0.88 -0.76 -7.16
CA THR A 133 -0.81 -0.35 -8.57
C THR A 133 -0.53 -1.53 -9.49
N GLY A 134 0.35 -2.45 -9.09
CA GLY A 134 0.59 -3.69 -9.82
C GLY A 134 -0.68 -4.56 -9.93
N SER A 135 -1.44 -4.67 -8.84
CA SER A 135 -2.69 -5.43 -8.80
C SER A 135 -3.79 -4.79 -9.64
N GLU A 136 -3.88 -3.45 -9.64
CA GLU A 136 -4.79 -2.68 -10.49
C GLU A 136 -4.44 -2.85 -11.97
N LEU A 137 -3.15 -2.80 -12.33
CA LEU A 137 -2.68 -3.00 -13.70
C LEU A 137 -3.04 -4.41 -14.19
N ASP A 138 -2.87 -5.43 -13.35
CA ASP A 138 -3.30 -6.81 -13.66
C ASP A 138 -4.81 -6.93 -13.85
N SER A 139 -5.62 -6.23 -13.03
CA SER A 139 -7.08 -6.20 -13.18
C SER A 139 -7.50 -5.53 -14.49
N VAL A 140 -6.96 -4.35 -14.76
CA VAL A 140 -7.23 -3.59 -16.00
C VAL A 140 -6.78 -4.38 -17.24
N ALA A 141 -5.65 -5.08 -17.16
CA ALA A 141 -5.17 -5.93 -18.24
C ALA A 141 -6.15 -7.10 -18.53
N LYS A 142 -6.71 -7.73 -17.48
CA LYS A 142 -7.74 -8.77 -17.63
C LYS A 142 -9.04 -8.21 -18.21
N GLU A 143 -9.52 -7.08 -17.70
CA GLU A 143 -10.72 -6.42 -18.22
C GLU A 143 -10.57 -6.06 -19.70
N LEU A 144 -9.40 -5.56 -20.11
CA LEU A 144 -9.13 -5.23 -21.51
C LEU A 144 -9.09 -6.49 -22.39
N ALA A 145 -8.53 -7.60 -21.89
CA ALA A 145 -8.55 -8.89 -22.59
C ALA A 145 -9.98 -9.43 -22.74
N ASP A 146 -10.80 -9.33 -21.70
CA ASP A 146 -12.21 -9.75 -21.72
C ASP A 146 -13.04 -8.87 -22.66
N LEU A 147 -12.83 -7.55 -22.64
CA LEU A 147 -13.46 -6.62 -23.59
C LEU A 147 -13.14 -6.99 -25.03
N LYS A 148 -11.86 -7.23 -25.36
CA LYS A 148 -11.47 -7.69 -26.70
C LYS A 148 -12.16 -8.98 -27.10
N LYS A 149 -12.29 -9.93 -26.17
CA LYS A 149 -12.99 -11.21 -26.41
C LYS A 149 -14.49 -11.00 -26.64
N ILE A 150 -15.15 -10.16 -25.84
CA ILE A 150 -16.57 -9.83 -25.99
C ILE A 150 -16.81 -9.11 -27.32
N SER A 151 -15.97 -8.14 -27.67
CA SER A 151 -16.05 -7.46 -28.97
C SER A 151 -15.89 -8.44 -30.14
N GLY A 152 -14.98 -9.42 -30.04
CA GLY A 152 -14.86 -10.49 -31.03
C GLY A 152 -16.12 -11.36 -31.13
N LYS A 153 -16.73 -11.73 -30.00
CA LYS A 153 -18.00 -12.48 -29.96
C LYS A 153 -19.17 -11.68 -30.53
N ALA A 154 -19.22 -10.37 -30.34
CA ALA A 154 -20.29 -9.53 -30.88
C ALA A 154 -20.31 -9.54 -32.42
N VAL A 155 -19.12 -9.55 -33.05
CA VAL A 155 -19.02 -9.70 -34.52
C VAL A 155 -19.49 -11.08 -34.97
N GLN A 156 -19.08 -12.14 -34.25
CA GLN A 156 -19.54 -13.51 -34.55
C GLN A 156 -21.07 -13.63 -34.42
N LEU A 157 -21.65 -13.01 -33.40
CA LEU A 157 -23.09 -13.00 -33.18
C LEU A 157 -23.84 -12.30 -34.32
N ASP A 158 -23.33 -11.17 -34.85
CA ASP A 158 -23.92 -10.52 -36.03
C ASP A 158 -23.88 -11.43 -37.27
N THR A 159 -22.74 -12.11 -37.49
CA THR A 159 -22.62 -13.04 -38.62
C THR A 159 -23.57 -14.24 -38.49
N ASP A 160 -23.71 -14.80 -37.29
CA ASP A 160 -24.62 -15.91 -37.03
C ASP A 160 -26.08 -15.49 -37.13
N ASN A 161 -26.43 -14.30 -36.65
CA ASN A 161 -27.79 -13.76 -36.77
C ASN A 161 -28.17 -13.54 -38.24
N ARG A 162 -27.28 -12.93 -39.05
CA ARG A 162 -27.49 -12.81 -40.51
C ARG A 162 -27.69 -14.17 -41.18
N ARG A 163 -26.87 -15.16 -40.80
CA ARG A 163 -26.98 -16.51 -41.33
C ARG A 163 -28.29 -17.18 -40.93
N LEU A 164 -28.71 -17.06 -39.67
CA LEU A 164 -29.97 -17.63 -39.18
C LEU A 164 -31.18 -16.97 -39.86
N VAL A 165 -31.14 -15.67 -40.12
CA VAL A 165 -32.17 -14.98 -40.91
C VAL A 165 -32.23 -15.54 -42.34
N GLN A 166 -31.08 -15.72 -42.99
CA GLN A 166 -31.03 -16.33 -44.32
C GLN A 166 -31.55 -17.78 -44.33
N GLU A 167 -31.18 -18.59 -43.34
CA GLU A 167 -31.68 -19.96 -43.19
C GLU A 167 -33.20 -19.97 -42.92
N ALA A 168 -33.71 -19.03 -42.12
CA ALA A 168 -35.15 -18.89 -41.86
C ALA A 168 -35.94 -18.47 -43.10
N GLU A 169 -35.41 -17.55 -43.91
CA GLU A 169 -36.00 -17.17 -45.21
C GLU A 169 -36.01 -18.36 -46.16
N LYS A 170 -34.90 -19.08 -46.29
CA LYS A 170 -34.81 -20.27 -47.14
C LYS A 170 -35.81 -21.36 -46.74
N LEU A 171 -35.90 -21.68 -45.44
CA LEU A 171 -36.87 -22.65 -44.95
C LEU A 171 -38.32 -22.21 -45.24
N ARG A 172 -38.59 -20.91 -45.14
CA ARG A 172 -39.91 -20.34 -45.43
C ARG A 172 -40.27 -20.47 -46.91
N ASP A 173 -39.30 -20.21 -47.79
CA ASP A 173 -39.45 -20.40 -49.23
C ASP A 173 -39.65 -21.88 -49.58
N ASP A 174 -38.85 -22.78 -48.98
CA ASP A 174 -38.98 -24.23 -49.16
C ASP A 174 -40.36 -24.73 -48.70
N VAL A 175 -40.88 -24.25 -47.57
CA VAL A 175 -42.24 -24.56 -47.10
C VAL A 175 -43.29 -24.05 -48.08
N GLY A 176 -43.15 -22.82 -48.58
CA GLY A 176 -44.07 -22.25 -49.57
C GLY A 176 -44.09 -23.04 -50.88
N MET A 177 -42.91 -23.43 -51.38
CA MET A 177 -42.75 -24.27 -52.56
C MET A 177 -43.38 -25.64 -52.36
N LEU A 178 -43.07 -26.34 -51.26
CA LEU A 178 -43.63 -27.66 -50.95
C LEU A 178 -45.15 -27.61 -50.77
N GLN A 179 -45.70 -26.55 -50.17
CA GLN A 179 -47.15 -26.36 -50.08
C GLN A 179 -47.78 -26.15 -51.46
N ALA A 180 -47.16 -25.36 -52.33
CA ALA A 180 -47.62 -25.16 -53.71
C ALA A 180 -47.55 -26.45 -54.53
N GLU A 181 -46.48 -27.24 -54.37
CA GLU A 181 -46.37 -28.57 -54.99
C GLU A 181 -47.43 -29.53 -54.48
N ASN A 182 -47.69 -29.55 -53.16
CA ASN A 182 -48.71 -30.40 -52.57
C ASN A 182 -50.11 -30.02 -53.06
N ALA A 183 -50.44 -28.72 -53.09
CA ALA A 183 -51.70 -28.21 -53.65
C ALA A 183 -51.85 -28.59 -55.14
N ARG A 184 -50.79 -28.41 -55.94
CA ARG A 184 -50.77 -28.79 -57.36
C ARG A 184 -50.96 -30.30 -57.55
N LEU A 185 -50.32 -31.13 -56.73
CA LEU A 185 -50.48 -32.59 -56.78
C LEU A 185 -51.90 -32.99 -56.38
N GLN A 186 -52.49 -32.37 -55.37
CA GLN A 186 -53.89 -32.57 -54.98
C GLN A 186 -54.86 -32.18 -56.09
N ASP A 187 -54.69 -31.01 -56.72
CA ASP A 187 -55.50 -30.57 -57.86
C ASP A 187 -55.42 -31.56 -59.03
N LYS A 188 -54.22 -32.08 -59.32
CA LYS A 188 -54.03 -33.09 -60.37
C LYS A 188 -54.75 -34.40 -60.04
N LEU A 189 -54.66 -34.87 -58.80
CA LEU A 189 -55.37 -36.07 -58.34
C LEU A 189 -56.90 -35.87 -58.39
N GLN A 190 -57.41 -34.73 -57.90
CA GLN A 190 -58.84 -34.42 -57.97
C GLN A 190 -59.35 -34.34 -59.41
N SER A 191 -58.55 -33.78 -60.33
CA SER A 191 -58.89 -33.76 -61.76
C SER A 191 -58.97 -35.17 -62.36
N GLU A 192 -58.06 -36.07 -62.01
CA GLU A 192 -58.10 -37.46 -62.47
C GLU A 192 -59.28 -38.25 -61.86
N ASP A 193 -59.56 -38.06 -60.57
CA ASP A 193 -60.70 -38.67 -59.88
C ASP A 193 -62.03 -38.19 -60.44
N PHE A 194 -62.17 -36.89 -60.75
CA PHE A 194 -63.37 -36.34 -61.39
C PHE A 194 -63.57 -36.91 -62.79
N LEU A 195 -62.51 -37.02 -63.60
CA LEU A 195 -62.59 -37.58 -64.95
C LEU A 195 -62.96 -39.07 -64.91
N ASN A 196 -62.34 -39.85 -64.02
CA ASN A 196 -62.67 -41.26 -63.82
C ASN A 196 -64.11 -41.45 -63.30
N GLY A 197 -64.56 -40.60 -62.37
CA GLY A 197 -65.93 -40.59 -61.87
C GLY A 197 -66.96 -40.22 -62.95
N ALA A 198 -66.69 -39.19 -63.75
CA ALA A 198 -67.55 -38.77 -64.85
C ALA A 198 -67.65 -39.85 -65.94
N LEU A 199 -66.53 -40.51 -66.28
CA LEU A 199 -66.52 -41.66 -67.19
C LEU A 199 -67.31 -42.84 -66.63
N ALA A 200 -67.17 -43.16 -65.34
CA ALA A 200 -67.92 -44.23 -64.69
C ALA A 200 -69.45 -43.96 -64.70
N VAL A 201 -69.88 -42.72 -64.44
CA VAL A 201 -71.30 -42.32 -64.52
C VAL A 201 -71.83 -42.42 -65.95
N LEU A 202 -71.10 -41.91 -66.95
CA LEU A 202 -71.49 -42.04 -68.36
C LEU A 202 -71.66 -43.50 -68.78
N LEU A 203 -70.71 -44.37 -68.40
CA LEU A 203 -70.82 -45.81 -68.64
C LEU A 203 -72.05 -46.41 -67.95
N GLY A 204 -72.34 -46.04 -66.71
CA GLY A 204 -73.55 -46.46 -65.99
C GLY A 204 -74.84 -46.05 -66.71
N VAL A 205 -74.91 -44.81 -67.20
CA VAL A 205 -76.07 -44.31 -67.98
C VAL A 205 -76.22 -45.06 -69.32
N ILE A 206 -75.12 -45.30 -70.03
CA ILE A 206 -75.16 -46.07 -71.29
C ILE A 206 -75.65 -47.49 -71.02
N ILE A 207 -75.12 -48.17 -70.00
CA ILE A 207 -75.55 -49.53 -69.62
C ILE A 207 -77.05 -49.54 -69.29
N THR A 208 -77.53 -48.60 -68.48
CA THR A 208 -78.96 -48.54 -68.10
C THR A 208 -79.91 -48.22 -69.25
N LEU A 209 -79.49 -47.48 -70.28
CA LEU A 209 -80.33 -47.20 -71.46
C LEU A 209 -80.25 -48.29 -72.54
N VAL A 210 -79.08 -48.88 -72.74
CA VAL A 210 -78.83 -49.83 -73.83
C VAL A 210 -79.24 -51.26 -73.44
N VAL A 211 -78.99 -51.69 -72.20
CA VAL A 211 -79.33 -53.06 -71.74
C VAL A 211 -80.82 -53.38 -71.84
N PRO A 212 -81.77 -52.51 -71.43
CA PRO A 212 -83.21 -52.81 -71.55
C PRO A 212 -83.68 -52.93 -73.00
N ARG A 213 -82.99 -52.28 -73.95
CA ARG A 213 -83.37 -52.23 -75.36
C ARG A 213 -82.87 -53.41 -76.18
N LEU A 214 -81.84 -54.11 -75.70
CA LEU A 214 -81.23 -55.25 -76.38
C LEU A 214 -81.67 -56.61 -75.82
N TRP A 215 -82.57 -56.66 -74.84
CA TRP A 215 -83.12 -57.93 -74.38
C TRP A 215 -84.07 -58.55 -75.42
N PRO A 216 -83.76 -59.74 -75.97
CA PRO A 216 -84.62 -60.40 -76.93
C PRO A 216 -85.91 -60.87 -76.24
N LYS A 217 -87.06 -60.38 -76.71
CA LYS A 217 -88.38 -60.93 -76.36
C LYS A 217 -88.43 -62.39 -76.80
N ARG A 218 -88.29 -63.33 -75.86
CA ARG A 218 -88.55 -64.75 -76.09
C ARG A 218 -90.02 -64.90 -76.51
N ARG A 219 -90.25 -65.25 -77.79
CA ARG A 219 -91.56 -65.68 -78.28
C ARG A 219 -91.89 -67.03 -77.66
N LYS A 220 -93.06 -67.13 -77.01
CA LYS A 220 -93.68 -68.41 -76.67
C LYS A 220 -94.11 -69.08 -77.97
N SER A 221 -93.68 -70.33 -78.19
CA SER A 221 -94.37 -71.25 -79.10
C SER A 221 -94.82 -72.46 -78.31
N SER A 222 -96.14 -72.58 -78.20
CA SER A 222 -96.86 -73.81 -77.93
C SER A 222 -96.66 -74.81 -79.07
N SER A 223 -96.33 -76.06 -78.75
CA SER A 223 -96.95 -77.23 -79.36
C SER A 223 -96.54 -78.50 -78.61
N TRP A 224 -97.52 -79.36 -78.44
CA TRP A 224 -97.43 -80.70 -77.88
C TRP A 224 -96.61 -81.67 -78.76
N ALA A 225 -96.00 -82.66 -78.13
CA ALA A 225 -95.86 -84.07 -78.53
C ALA A 225 -95.17 -84.81 -77.37
#